data_AF-Q45348-F1
#
_entry.id   AF-Q45348-F1
#
_cell.length_a   1.000
_cell.length_b   1.000
_cell.length_c   1.000
_cell.angle_alpha   90.00
_cell.angle_beta   90.00
_cell.angle_gamma   90.00
#
_symmetry.space_group_name_H-M   'P 1'
#
loop_
_entity.id
_entity.type
_entity.pdbx_description
1 polymer ?
#
loop_
_entity_poly.entity_id
_entity_poly.type
_entity_poly.pdbx_seq_one_letter_code
_entity_poly.pdbx_strand_id
1 'polypeptide(L)' 'MNREIYDFVAIGIGPFNLSLASLSAPLRGVRTLFLDKKSGFDWHPGM' A
#
# COMPACT_ATOMS: atom_id res chain seq x y z
N MET A 1 -10.81 -14.08 18.36
CA MET A 1 -10.29 -13.03 17.46
C MET A 1 -9.24 -13.65 16.57
N ASN A 2 -9.51 -13.79 15.27
CA ASN A 2 -8.50 -14.26 14.33
C ASN A 2 -7.61 -13.05 13.98
N ARG A 3 -6.33 -13.09 14.35
CA ARG A 3 -5.36 -12.07 13.94
C ARG A 3 -4.77 -12.50 12.61
N GLU A 4 -5.12 -11.80 11.54
CA GLU A 4 -4.41 -11.95 10.27
C GLU A 4 -3.07 -11.23 10.32
N ILE A 5 -2.00 -11.94 9.95
CA ILE A 5 -0.64 -11.42 9.90
C ILE A 5 -0.32 -11.09 8.43
N TYR A 6 -0.03 -9.83 8.15
CA TYR A 6 0.45 -9.42 6.82
C TYR A 6 1.92 -9.79 6.65
N ASP A 7 2.33 -10.15 5.44
CA ASP A 7 3.74 -10.41 5.10
C ASP A 7 4.55 -9.10 5.16
N PHE A 8 3.92 -7.99 4.77
CA PHE A 8 4.42 -6.65 5.08
C PHE A 8 3.29 -5.61 5.15
N VAL A 9 3.60 -4.49 5.80
CA VAL A 9 2.76 -3.29 5.83
C VAL A 9 3.60 -2.11 5.35
N ALA A 10 3.11 -1.38 4.36
CA ALA A 10 3.73 -0.16 3.86
C ALA A 10 3.01 1.08 4.42
N ILE A 11 3.78 2.02 4.97
CA ILE A 11 3.29 3.29 5.53
C ILE A 11 3.63 4.43 4.58
N GLY A 12 2.60 5.16 4.16
CA GLY A 12 2.62 6.14 3.07
C GLY A 12 2.31 5.50 1.72
N ILE A 13 1.46 6.14 0.93
CA ILE A 13 1.11 5.77 -0.45
C ILE A 13 1.54 6.94 -1.35
N GLY A 14 2.85 7.10 -1.48
CA GLY A 14 3.48 7.87 -2.56
C GLY A 14 3.72 7.00 -3.80
N PRO A 15 4.33 7.55 -4.86
CA PRO A 15 4.55 6.82 -6.11
C PRO A 15 5.33 5.51 -5.93
N PHE A 16 6.29 5.46 -5.01
CA PHE A 16 7.07 4.24 -4.75
C PHE A 16 6.23 3.12 -4.12
N ASN A 17 5.44 3.42 -3.09
CA ASN A 17 4.58 2.41 -2.48
C ASN A 17 3.37 2.08 -3.34
N LEU A 18 2.90 3.00 -4.19
CA LEU A 18 1.90 2.69 -5.22
C LEU A 18 2.45 1.73 -6.29
N SER A 19 3.71 1.92 -6.70
CA SER A 19 4.41 0.98 -7.58
C SER A 19 4.55 -0.40 -6.92
N LEU A 20 4.98 -0.44 -5.67
CA LEU A 20 5.08 -1.69 -4.89
C LEU A 20 3.72 -2.39 -4.77
N ALA A 21 2.65 -1.66 -4.48
CA ALA A 21 1.28 -2.19 -4.42
C ALA A 21 0.86 -2.81 -5.76
N SER A 22 1.16 -2.13 -6.86
CA SER A 22 0.86 -2.60 -8.21
C SER A 22 1.61 -3.90 -8.55
N LEU A 23 2.88 -3.99 -8.15
CA LEU A 23 3.73 -5.16 -8.35
C LEU A 23 3.34 -6.33 -7.43
N SER A 24 2.85 -6.06 -6.22
CA SER A 24 2.44 -7.08 -5.26
C SER A 24 1.03 -7.63 -5.52
N ALA A 25 0.13 -6.84 -6.10
CA ALA A 25 -1.26 -7.23 -6.38
C ALA A 25 -1.44 -8.58 -7.12
N PRO A 26 -0.63 -8.95 -8.13
CA PRO A 26 -0.78 -10.24 -8.80
C PRO A 26 -0.13 -11.43 -8.06
N LEU A 27 0.62 -11.20 -6.98
CA LEU A 27 1.34 -12.26 -6.27
C LEU A 27 0.37 -13.13 -5.47
N ARG A 28 0.36 -14.44 -5.74
CA ARG A 28 -0.45 -15.40 -5.00
C ARG A 28 0.20 -15.69 -3.65
N GLY A 29 -0.61 -15.71 -2.58
CA GLY A 29 -0.16 -16.07 -1.24
C GLY A 29 0.61 -14.97 -0.51
N VAL A 30 0.68 -13.75 -1.05
CA VAL A 30 1.27 -12.59 -0.38
C VAL A 30 0.16 -11.68 0.12
N ARG A 31 0.07 -11.48 1.43
CA ARG A 31 -0.87 -10.56 2.09
C ARG A 31 -0.16 -9.27 2.43
N THR A 32 -0.62 -8.18 1.83
CA THR A 32 0.00 -6.87 1.95
C THR A 32 -1.03 -5.85 2.42
N LEU A 33 -0.58 -4.83 3.15
CA LEU A 33 -1.40 -3.69 3.55
C LEU A 33 -0.66 -2.40 3.27
N PHE A 34 -1.33 -1.45 2.63
CA PHE A 34 -0.80 -0.11 2.35
C PHE A 34 -1.67 0.91 3.07
N LEU A 35 -1.06 1.77 3.87
CA LEU A 35 -1.75 2.77 4.69
C LEU A 35 -1.23 4.16 4.34
N ASP A 36 -2.12 5.11 4.06
CA ASP A 36 -1.79 6.53 4.02
C ASP A 36 -2.70 7.30 4.97
N LYS A 37 -2.22 8.44 5.47
CA LYS A 37 -3.02 9.35 6.29
C LYS A 37 -3.99 10.18 5.44
N LYS A 38 -3.68 10.39 4.15
CA LYS A 38 -4.51 11.11 3.20
C LYS A 38 -5.70 10.25 2.82
N SER A 39 -6.85 10.88 2.59
CA SER A 39 -8.07 10.20 2.15
C SER A 39 -8.01 9.71 0.70
N GLY A 40 -7.03 10.17 -0.08
CA GLY A 40 -6.86 9.79 -1.48
C GLY A 40 -5.44 10.06 -1.95
N PHE A 41 -5.10 9.45 -3.08
CA PHE A 41 -3.83 9.69 -3.76
C PHE A 41 -3.88 11.00 -4.53
N ASP A 42 -3.00 11.93 -4.16
CA ASP A 42 -2.78 13.20 -4.86
C ASP A 42 -1.29 13.52 -4.72
N TRP A 43 -0.57 13.42 -5.84
CA TRP A 43 0.89 13.55 -5.89
C TRP A 43 1.26 14.96 -6.35
N HIS A 44 1.92 15.71 -5.45
CA HIS A 44 2.23 17.13 -5.62
C HIS A 44 1.01 18.01 -5.94
N PRO A 45 0.04 18.12 -5.00
CA PRO A 45 -1.09 19.03 -5.18
C PRO A 45 -0.60 20.46 -5.41
N GLY A 46 -1.02 21.06 -6.53
CA GLY A 46 -0.65 22.43 -6.91
C GLY A 46 0.60 22.56 -7.80
N MET A 47 1.21 21.45 -8.21
CA MET A 47 2.07 21.41 -9.39
C MET A 47 1.25 21.17 -10.65
#